data_AF-A0A348Y6E5-F1
#
_entry.id   AF-A0A348Y6E5-F1
#
_cell.length_a   1.000
_cell.length_b   1.000
_cell.length_c   1.000
_cell.angle_alpha   90.00
_cell.angle_beta   90.00
_cell.angle_gamma   90.00
#
_symmetry.space_group_name_H-M   'P 1'
#
loop_
_entity.id
_entity.type
_entity.pdbx_description
1 polymer ?
#
loop_
_entity_poly.entity_id
_entity_poly.type
_entity_poly.pdbx_seq_one_letter_code
_entity_poly.pdbx_strand_id
1 'polypeptide(L)'
;MRQLSTQDADFDSHLTELLAFETVNDADLLKTVDDIIAKVRHGGDRVVLELTQQFDQHPATTMQALELSQEALAEAFINLDDVV
;
A
#
# COMPACT_ATOMS: atom_id res chain seq x y z
N MET A 1 -16.96 18.67 -6.66
CA MET A 1 -17.76 17.43 -6.67
C MET A 1 -18.41 17.32 -8.04
N ARG A 2 -18.14 16.27 -8.83
CA ARG A 2 -18.75 16.10 -10.16
C ARG A 2 -20.22 15.69 -9.96
N GLN A 3 -21.16 16.41 -10.57
CA GLN A 3 -22.59 16.14 -10.49
C GLN A 3 -23.09 15.77 -11.91
N LEU A 4 -23.90 14.71 -12.01
CA LEU A 4 -24.50 14.24 -13.26
C LEU A 4 -26.01 14.40 -13.17
N SER A 5 -26.66 14.84 -14.25
CA SER A 5 -28.11 14.98 -14.34
C SER A 5 -28.68 13.93 -15.28
N THR A 6 -29.69 13.18 -14.83
CA THR A 6 -30.38 12.14 -15.63
C THR A 6 -31.14 12.69 -16.84
N GLN A 7 -31.22 14.01 -16.98
CA GLN A 7 -31.87 14.69 -18.10
C GLN A 7 -30.90 15.04 -19.23
N ASP A 8 -29.59 14.90 -19.01
CA ASP A 8 -28.60 15.19 -20.02
C ASP A 8 -28.57 14.06 -21.05
N ALA A 9 -28.52 14.42 -22.35
CA ALA A 9 -28.54 13.44 -23.44
C ALA A 9 -27.31 12.52 -23.44
N ASP A 10 -26.24 12.92 -22.75
CA ASP A 10 -24.98 12.19 -22.59
C ASP A 10 -24.84 11.54 -21.19
N PHE A 11 -25.90 11.56 -20.37
CA PHE A 11 -25.88 11.05 -19.00
C PHE A 11 -25.35 9.61 -18.92
N ASP A 12 -25.83 8.71 -19.77
CA ASP A 12 -25.40 7.31 -19.76
C ASP A 12 -23.90 7.17 -20.09
N SER A 13 -23.37 8.01 -20.99
CA SER A 13 -21.94 8.02 -21.32
C SER A 13 -21.11 8.54 -20.16
N HIS A 14 -21.54 9.64 -19.54
CA HIS A 14 -20.84 10.22 -18.39
C HIS A 14 -20.94 9.35 -17.13
N LEU A 15 -22.05 8.66 -16.92
CA LEU A 15 -22.22 7.69 -15.86
C LEU A 15 -21.33 6.46 -16.11
N THR A 16 -21.25 5.98 -17.35
CA THR A 16 -20.36 4.88 -17.73
C THR A 16 -18.90 5.26 -17.51
N GLU A 17 -18.48 6.47 -17.86
CA GLU A 17 -17.11 6.96 -17.62
C GLU A 17 -16.81 7.09 -16.12
N LEU A 18 -17.78 7.56 -15.32
CA LEU A 18 -17.61 7.68 -13.87
C LEU A 18 -17.56 6.31 -13.17
N LEU A 19 -18.35 5.36 -13.66
CA LEU A 19 -18.41 3.99 -13.15
C LEU A 19 -17.38 3.07 -13.80
N ALA A 20 -16.69 3.52 -14.83
CA ALA A 20 -15.54 2.85 -15.39
C ALA A 20 -14.48 2.88 -14.30
N PHE A 21 -14.57 1.87 -13.44
CA PHE A 21 -13.53 1.51 -12.51
C PHE A 21 -12.30 1.28 -13.38
N GLU A 22 -11.42 2.28 -13.42
CA GLU A 22 -10.08 2.07 -13.92
C GLU A 22 -9.52 0.96 -13.04
N THR A 23 -9.55 -0.26 -13.57
CA THR A 23 -8.53 -1.22 -13.21
C THR A 23 -7.25 -0.46 -13.47
N VAL A 24 -6.60 -0.02 -12.40
CA VAL A 24 -5.32 0.66 -12.45
C VAL A 24 -4.36 -0.35 -13.05
N ASN A 25 -4.36 -0.42 -14.37
CA ASN A 25 -3.46 -1.21 -15.18
C ASN A 25 -2.27 -0.31 -15.50
N ASP A 26 -1.77 0.34 -14.44
CA ASP A 26 -0.56 1.14 -14.51
C ASP A 26 0.58 0.15 -14.73
N ALA A 27 1.04 0.09 -15.98
CA ALA A 27 2.08 -0.82 -16.40
C ALA A 27 3.39 -0.57 -15.64
N ASP A 28 3.64 0.68 -15.21
CA ASP A 28 4.83 1.02 -14.43
C ASP A 28 4.70 0.56 -12.99
N LEU A 29 3.50 0.64 -12.40
CA LEU A 29 3.21 0.03 -11.09
C LEU A 29 3.41 -1.49 -11.14
N LEU A 30 2.82 -2.17 -12.12
CA LEU A 30 2.96 -3.62 -12.29
C LEU A 30 4.42 -4.03 -12.44
N LYS A 31 5.17 -3.34 -13.31
CA LYS A 31 6.60 -3.56 -13.50
C LYS A 31 7.38 -3.36 -12.20
N THR A 32 7.06 -2.32 -11.43
CA THR A 32 7.72 -2.04 -10.15
C THR A 32 7.50 -3.18 -9.16
N VAL A 33 6.28 -3.70 -9.05
CA VAL A 33 5.96 -4.84 -8.17
C VAL A 33 6.70 -6.10 -8.62
N ASP A 34 6.69 -6.40 -9.92
CA ASP A 34 7.42 -7.55 -10.48
C ASP A 34 8.92 -7.47 -10.19
N ASP A 35 9.52 -6.28 -10.37
CA ASP A 35 10.93 -6.04 -10.09
C ASP A 35 11.26 -6.20 -8.60
N ILE A 36 10.39 -5.71 -7.70
CA ILE A 36 10.55 -5.89 -6.24
C ILE A 36 10.54 -7.38 -5.89
N ILE A 37 9.54 -8.13 -6.38
CA ILE A 37 9.43 -9.57 -6.11
C ILE A 37 10.66 -10.30 -6.64
N ALA A 38 11.10 -10.01 -7.88
CA ALA A 38 12.27 -10.65 -8.48
C ALA A 38 13.55 -10.37 -7.69
N LYS A 39 13.76 -9.13 -7.24
CA LYS A 39 14.89 -8.73 -6.41
C LYS A 39 14.89 -9.43 -5.06
N VAL A 40 13.75 -9.46 -4.36
CA VAL A 40 13.64 -10.14 -3.05
C VAL A 40 13.89 -11.64 -3.20
N ARG A 41 13.36 -12.29 -4.23
CA ARG A 41 13.60 -13.72 -4.47
C ARG A 41 15.08 -14.06 -4.70
N HIS A 42 15.86 -13.16 -5.31
CA HIS A 42 17.28 -13.38 -5.53
C HIS A 42 18.16 -12.95 -4.36
N GLY A 43 17.81 -11.84 -3.70
CA GLY A 43 18.67 -11.20 -2.70
C GLY A 43 18.23 -11.41 -1.25
N GLY A 44 17.09 -12.06 -1.01
CA GLY A 44 16.57 -12.42 0.31
C GLY A 44 16.46 -11.21 1.25
N ASP A 45 16.76 -11.47 2.52
CA ASP A 45 16.66 -10.52 3.64
C ASP A 45 17.41 -9.20 3.40
N ARG A 46 18.57 -9.24 2.72
CA ARG A 46 19.32 -8.03 2.39
C ARG A 46 18.48 -7.07 1.55
N VAL A 47 17.79 -7.59 0.55
CA VAL A 47 16.95 -6.77 -0.34
C VAL A 47 15.72 -6.28 0.41
N VAL A 48 15.13 -7.09 1.29
CA VAL A 48 14.02 -6.65 2.13
C VAL A 48 14.44 -5.44 2.97
N LEU A 49 15.59 -5.50 3.63
CA LEU A 49 16.13 -4.38 4.40
C LEU A 49 16.36 -3.11 3.56
N GLU A 50 16.95 -3.25 2.37
CA GLU A 50 17.17 -2.13 1.45
C GLU A 50 15.85 -1.47 1.01
N LEU A 51 14.84 -2.28 0.66
CA LEU A 51 13.54 -1.77 0.24
C LEU A 51 12.76 -1.15 1.41
N THR A 52 12.83 -1.71 2.61
CA THR A 52 12.24 -1.14 3.83
C THR A 52 12.89 0.20 4.19
N GLN A 53 14.20 0.34 4.06
CA GLN A 53 14.88 1.62 4.23
C GLN A 53 14.45 2.65 3.18
N GLN A 54 14.24 2.22 1.93
CA GLN A 54 13.89 3.09 0.83
C GLN A 54 12.43 3.58 0.90
N PHE A 55 11.48 2.67 1.08
CA PHE A 55 10.05 2.96 0.96
C PHE A 55 9.43 3.39 2.29
N ASP A 56 9.82 2.74 3.39
CA ASP A 56 9.23 2.99 4.71
C ASP A 56 10.06 4.00 5.51
N GLN A 57 11.22 4.43 4.99
CA GLN A 57 12.20 5.28 5.67
C GLN A 57 12.62 4.72 7.04
N HIS A 58 12.55 3.39 7.20
CA HIS A 58 12.83 2.72 8.46
C HIS A 58 14.33 2.42 8.61
N PRO A 59 14.98 2.72 9.75
CA PRO A 59 16.44 2.63 9.91
C PRO A 59 16.98 1.20 10.19
N ALA A 60 16.16 0.16 10.06
CA ALA A 60 16.55 -1.21 10.38
C ALA A 60 17.73 -1.69 9.53
N THR A 61 18.71 -2.30 10.18
CA THR A 61 19.90 -2.91 9.53
C THR A 61 19.92 -4.44 9.64
N THR A 62 18.97 -5.02 10.37
CA THR A 62 18.83 -6.48 10.57
C THR A 62 17.35 -6.86 10.53
N MET A 63 17.04 -8.11 10.15
CA MET A 63 15.66 -8.59 10.10
C MET A 63 14.99 -8.60 11.47
N GLN A 64 15.75 -8.88 12.53
CA GLN A 64 15.26 -8.83 13.91
C GLN A 64 14.80 -7.43 14.31
N ALA A 65 15.41 -6.37 13.75
CA ALA A 65 14.97 -5.00 13.99
C ALA A 65 13.65 -4.63 13.29
N LEU A 66 13.13 -5.51 12.43
CA LEU A 66 11.80 -5.40 11.81
C LEU A 66 10.74 -6.21 12.58
N GLU A 67 11.14 -7.00 13.57
CA GLU A 67 10.24 -7.79 14.38
C GLU A 67 9.75 -6.98 15.59
N LEU A 68 8.44 -7.04 15.86
CA LEU A 68 7.86 -6.48 17.07
C LEU A 68 7.92 -7.52 18.19
N SER A 69 8.53 -7.15 19.32
CA SER A 69 8.59 -8.04 20.48
C SER A 69 7.21 -8.17 21.15
N GLN A 70 7.02 -9.28 21.86
CA GLN A 70 5.77 -9.51 22.58
C GLN A 70 5.53 -8.45 23.66
N GLU A 71 6.60 -7.96 24.29
CA GLU A 71 6.55 -6.91 25.29
C GLU A 71 6.08 -5.58 24.69
N ALA A 72 6.59 -5.21 23.50
CA ALA A 72 6.15 -4.01 22.79
C ALA A 72 4.66 -4.06 22.44
N LEU A 73 4.15 -5.24 22.05
CA LEU A 73 2.72 -5.45 21.81
C LEU A 73 1.88 -5.32 23.09
N ALA A 74 2.36 -5.88 24.21
CA ALA A 74 1.68 -5.77 25.50
C ALA A 74 1.63 -4.31 26.01
N GLU A 75 2.73 -3.58 25.86
CA GLU A 75 2.81 -2.15 26.19
C GLU A 75 1.85 -1.32 25.32
N ALA A 76 1.81 -1.58 24.00
CA ALA A 76 0.88 -0.91 23.11
C ALA A 76 -0.60 -1.15 23.51
N PHE A 77 -0.94 -2.37 23.94
CA PHE A 77 -2.28 -2.69 24.43
C PHE A 77 -2.64 -1.95 25.72
N ILE A 78 -1.73 -1.90 26.69
CA ILE A 78 -1.94 -1.17 27.96
C ILE A 78 -2.17 0.33 27.72
N ASN A 79 -1.55 0.88 26.68
CA ASN A 79 -1.63 2.30 26.32
C ASN A 79 -2.81 2.66 25.40
N LEU A 80 -3.75 1.75 25.17
CA LEU A 80 -4.99 2.08 24.45
C LEU A 80 -5.87 2.96 25.36
N ASP A 81 -6.35 4.08 24.83
CA ASP A 81 -7.32 4.92 25.55
C ASP A 81 -8.64 4.16 25.74
N ASP A 82 -9.23 4.27 26.94
CA ASP A 82 -10.60 3.84 27.23
C ASP A 82 -11.60 4.82 26.56
N VAL A 83 -11.62 4.88 25.23
CA VAL A 83 -12.75 5.50 24.52
C VAL A 83 -13.84 4.45 24.37
N VAL A 84 -14.67 4.35 25.42
CA VAL A 84 -16.00 3.72 25.39
C VAL A 84 -17.05 4.77 25.10
#